data_AF-A0A6M8W0A6-F1
#
_entry.id   AF-A0A6M8W0A6-F1
#
_cell.length_a   1.000
_cell.length_b   1.000
_cell.length_c   1.000
_cell.angle_alpha   90.00
_cell.angle_beta   90.00
_cell.angle_gamma   90.00
#
_symmetry.space_group_name_H-M   'P 1'
#
loop_
_entity.id
_entity.type
_entity.pdbx_description
1 polymer ?
#
loop_
_entity_poly.entity_id
_entity_poly.type
_entity_poly.pdbx_seq_one_letter_code
_entity_poly.pdbx_strand_id
1 'polypeptide(L)'
;MRARYTLAAAACTAALCGPLLAQPVAHWRFDEAGGTTAEDSAGSYDGTLVGPVVFVPGGVVGNAVEIPADGYVTMGDVLRFTDQSFSLSCWIRVDPGYPVYSLVVGKHTSTIVAGYFLALNSGAGYGTPNTAHLYTANRPGGEAIGTTTINDGEWHHLVGVYKAGANTRIYVDGAPVEDTGSADNLSSTDAPFAVAAIKLTNGSIINTFQGLVDDLQAYDYVLCDSDVEFLFQNPGAEHTPQCLADFNQDGSVNTLDVLSFLNAWAAGELRADVNCDLTVNTQDVLVFLNAWNAGC
;
A
#
# COMPACT_ATOMS: atom_id res chain seq x y z
N MET A 1 -23.58 52.57 -37.16
CA MET A 1 -23.76 52.02 -35.80
C MET A 1 -24.65 50.79 -35.89
N ARG A 2 -24.06 49.58 -35.89
CA ARG A 2 -24.79 48.33 -35.65
C ARG A 2 -23.90 47.47 -34.75
N ALA A 3 -24.39 47.22 -33.55
CA ALA A 3 -23.67 46.58 -32.46
C ALA A 3 -23.40 45.10 -32.79
N ARG A 4 -22.18 44.66 -32.49
CA ARG A 4 -21.74 43.27 -32.52
C ARG A 4 -22.32 42.57 -31.29
N TYR A 5 -23.08 41.49 -31.49
CA TYR A 5 -23.41 40.55 -30.43
C TYR A 5 -22.42 39.38 -30.53
N THR A 6 -21.41 39.42 -29.68
CA THR A 6 -20.46 38.32 -29.48
C THR A 6 -21.17 37.24 -28.68
N LEU A 7 -21.21 35.99 -29.18
CA LEU A 7 -21.62 34.84 -28.37
C LEU A 7 -20.63 34.70 -27.21
N ALA A 8 -21.10 34.89 -25.98
CA ALA A 8 -20.36 34.48 -24.80
C ALA A 8 -20.38 32.95 -24.73
N ALA A 9 -19.20 32.34 -24.89
CA ALA A 9 -18.99 30.95 -24.53
C ALA A 9 -19.27 30.80 -23.03
N ALA A 10 -20.24 29.98 -22.67
CA ALA A 10 -20.46 29.57 -21.30
C ALA A 10 -19.23 28.75 -20.87
N ALA A 11 -18.34 29.37 -20.09
CA ALA A 11 -17.31 28.64 -19.37
C ALA A 11 -18.00 27.72 -18.37
N CYS A 12 -17.92 26.42 -18.61
CA CYS A 12 -18.29 25.40 -17.64
C CYS A 12 -17.24 25.43 -16.52
N THR A 13 -17.45 26.28 -15.52
CA THR A 13 -16.69 26.23 -14.27
C THR A 13 -17.27 25.14 -13.40
N ALA A 14 -16.89 23.89 -13.68
CA ALA A 14 -17.00 22.81 -12.69
C ALA A 14 -15.87 23.00 -11.66
N ALA A 15 -16.04 23.99 -10.79
CA ALA A 15 -15.37 23.99 -9.50
C ALA A 15 -16.18 23.10 -8.57
N LEU A 16 -16.07 21.77 -8.76
CA LEU A 16 -16.39 20.80 -7.73
C LEU A 16 -15.10 20.56 -6.97
N CYS A 17 -14.94 21.31 -5.88
CA CYS A 17 -14.02 20.93 -4.82
C CYS A 17 -14.61 19.69 -4.12
N GLY A 18 -14.50 18.53 -4.76
CA GLY A 18 -14.61 17.23 -4.08
C GLY A 18 -13.34 16.94 -3.30
N PRO A 19 -13.33 16.01 -2.34
CA PRO A 19 -12.15 15.68 -1.56
C PRO A 19 -11.01 15.28 -2.51
N LEU A 20 -9.95 16.07 -2.45
CA LEU A 20 -8.67 15.80 -3.10
C LEU A 20 -8.04 14.59 -2.36
N LEU A 21 -7.65 13.57 -3.12
CA LEU A 21 -6.74 12.47 -2.77
C LEU A 21 -7.32 11.31 -1.91
N ALA A 22 -7.57 10.18 -2.56
CA ALA A 22 -7.11 8.90 -2.02
C ALA A 22 -6.73 7.94 -3.17
N GLN A 23 -5.95 8.47 -4.11
CA GLN A 23 -5.19 7.64 -5.03
C GLN A 23 -3.86 7.31 -4.35
N PRO A 24 -3.18 6.22 -4.72
CA PRO A 24 -1.82 5.99 -4.25
C PRO A 24 -0.94 7.19 -4.60
N VAL A 25 -0.01 7.52 -3.72
CA VAL A 25 1.02 8.53 -4.00
C VAL A 25 2.07 8.03 -5.01
N ALA A 26 2.13 6.71 -5.21
CA ALA A 26 2.98 6.06 -6.19
C ALA A 26 2.42 4.68 -6.55
N HIS A 27 2.53 4.28 -7.82
CA HIS A 27 2.08 2.99 -8.33
C HIS A 27 2.98 2.47 -9.45
N TRP A 28 3.78 1.45 -9.14
CA TRP A 28 4.60 0.71 -10.10
C TRP A 28 3.90 -0.60 -10.47
N ARG A 29 3.38 -0.63 -11.69
CA ARG A 29 2.72 -1.81 -12.27
C ARG A 29 3.71 -2.87 -12.74
N PHE A 30 4.96 -2.49 -13.00
CA PHE A 30 5.99 -3.35 -13.59
C PHE A 30 5.58 -4.02 -14.91
N ASP A 31 4.70 -3.34 -15.67
CA ASP A 31 4.09 -3.79 -16.93
C ASP A 31 4.95 -3.48 -18.18
N GLU A 32 6.11 -2.87 -18.00
CA GLU A 32 6.96 -2.44 -19.10
C GLU A 32 7.42 -3.62 -19.96
N ALA A 33 7.48 -3.41 -21.28
CA ALA A 33 7.94 -4.44 -22.22
C ALA A 33 9.48 -4.68 -22.16
N GLY A 34 10.21 -3.90 -21.38
CA GLY A 34 11.66 -3.94 -21.24
C GLY A 34 12.26 -2.57 -20.92
N GLY A 35 13.59 -2.52 -20.79
CA GLY A 35 14.32 -1.32 -20.37
C GLY A 35 14.77 -1.42 -18.93
N THR A 36 15.20 -0.28 -18.36
CA THR A 36 15.74 -0.20 -16.99
C THR A 36 14.94 0.74 -16.11
N THR A 37 13.77 1.19 -16.56
CA THR A 37 12.90 2.11 -15.85
C THR A 37 11.61 1.39 -15.50
N ALA A 38 11.24 1.42 -14.22
CA ALA A 38 9.91 1.05 -13.75
C ALA A 38 9.13 2.36 -13.55
N GLU A 39 8.12 2.60 -14.37
CA GLU A 39 7.35 3.83 -14.39
C GLU A 39 6.40 3.89 -13.19
N ASP A 40 6.35 5.06 -12.54
CA ASP A 40 5.32 5.35 -11.54
C ASP A 40 4.08 5.92 -12.27
N SER A 41 3.03 5.11 -12.36
CA SER A 41 1.81 5.45 -13.10
C SER A 41 0.87 6.41 -12.36
N ALA A 42 1.01 6.55 -11.03
CA ALA A 42 0.17 7.42 -10.21
C ALA A 42 0.88 8.72 -9.80
N GLY A 43 2.21 8.68 -9.67
CA GLY A 43 3.04 9.77 -9.19
C GLY A 43 4.12 10.20 -10.18
N SER A 44 5.33 10.35 -9.66
CA SER A 44 6.52 10.75 -10.42
C SER A 44 7.81 10.14 -9.85
N TYR A 45 7.71 9.00 -9.19
CA TYR A 45 8.80 8.32 -8.49
C TYR A 45 9.31 7.12 -9.29
N ASP A 46 9.63 7.31 -10.57
CA ASP A 46 10.14 6.23 -11.43
C ASP A 46 11.31 5.48 -10.78
N GLY A 47 11.23 4.15 -10.81
CA GLY A 47 12.26 3.24 -10.36
C GLY A 47 13.32 3.03 -11.44
N THR A 48 14.56 2.81 -11.01
CA THR A 48 15.65 2.34 -11.86
C THR A 48 16.03 0.92 -11.48
N LEU A 49 16.01 0.01 -12.46
CA LEU A 49 16.48 -1.36 -12.32
C LEU A 49 18.01 -1.37 -12.23
N VAL A 50 18.54 -2.06 -11.22
CA VAL A 50 19.98 -2.20 -10.97
C VAL A 50 20.34 -3.69 -10.95
N GLY A 51 21.43 -4.05 -11.64
CA GLY A 51 21.83 -5.45 -11.81
C GLY A 51 21.10 -6.11 -12.98
N PRO A 52 20.96 -7.46 -13.00
CA PRO A 52 20.30 -8.19 -14.08
C PRO A 52 18.78 -8.27 -13.91
N VAL A 53 18.16 -7.29 -13.24
CA VAL A 53 16.70 -7.19 -13.09
C VAL A 53 16.05 -7.00 -14.46
N VAL A 54 14.94 -7.68 -14.70
CA VAL A 54 14.17 -7.60 -15.94
C VAL A 54 12.67 -7.64 -15.68
N PHE A 55 11.90 -7.11 -16.63
CA PHE A 55 10.45 -7.32 -16.69
C PHE A 55 10.15 -8.65 -17.37
N VAL A 56 9.27 -9.45 -16.77
CA VAL A 56 8.88 -10.78 -17.26
C VAL A 56 7.36 -10.89 -17.37
N PRO A 57 6.82 -11.59 -18.38
CA PRO A 57 5.38 -11.82 -18.48
C PRO A 57 4.90 -12.78 -17.38
N GLY A 58 3.60 -12.71 -17.08
CA GLY A 58 2.98 -13.60 -16.08
C GLY A 58 3.00 -13.01 -14.67
N GLY A 59 2.91 -11.68 -14.58
CA GLY A 59 2.54 -10.98 -13.36
C GLY A 59 1.16 -11.39 -12.85
N VAL A 60 0.79 -10.90 -11.67
CA VAL A 60 -0.59 -11.02 -11.17
C VAL A 60 -1.55 -10.36 -12.15
N VAL A 61 -1.09 -9.28 -12.78
CA VAL A 61 -1.69 -8.64 -13.96
C VAL A 61 -0.56 -8.26 -14.92
N GLY A 62 -0.67 -8.59 -16.20
CA GLY A 62 0.34 -8.22 -17.20
C GLY A 62 1.74 -8.81 -16.93
N ASN A 63 2.75 -7.95 -16.77
CA ASN A 63 4.13 -8.34 -16.47
C ASN A 63 4.45 -8.12 -14.98
N ALA A 64 5.61 -8.62 -14.54
CA ALA A 64 6.16 -8.38 -13.21
C ALA A 64 7.66 -8.08 -13.32
N VAL A 65 8.25 -7.58 -12.24
CA VAL A 65 9.70 -7.44 -12.15
C VAL A 65 10.32 -8.71 -11.53
N GLU A 66 11.27 -9.32 -12.22
CA GLU A 66 12.07 -10.45 -11.73
C GLU A 66 13.34 -9.95 -11.06
N ILE A 67 13.47 -10.28 -9.77
CA ILE A 67 14.62 -9.91 -8.95
C ILE A 67 15.56 -11.11 -8.77
N PRO A 68 16.77 -11.08 -9.36
CA PRO A 68 17.82 -12.07 -9.11
C PRO A 68 18.68 -11.69 -7.89
N ALA A 69 19.61 -12.57 -7.51
CA ALA A 69 20.44 -12.46 -6.29
C ALA A 69 21.28 -11.16 -6.17
N ASP A 70 21.57 -10.50 -7.28
CA ASP A 70 22.37 -9.27 -7.38
C ASP A 70 21.58 -8.11 -8.01
N GLY A 71 20.25 -8.24 -8.06
CA GLY A 71 19.34 -7.25 -8.65
C GLY A 71 18.51 -6.50 -7.62
N TYR A 72 18.12 -5.26 -7.91
CA TYR A 72 17.11 -4.53 -7.13
C TYR A 72 16.53 -3.38 -7.96
N VAL A 73 15.43 -2.78 -7.49
CA VAL A 73 14.87 -1.55 -8.08
C VAL A 73 14.98 -0.42 -7.06
N THR A 74 15.51 0.73 -7.46
CA THR A 74 15.64 1.91 -6.61
C THR A 74 14.83 3.08 -7.15
N MET A 75 14.05 3.72 -6.28
CA MET A 75 13.30 4.94 -6.58
C MET A 75 14.03 6.18 -6.03
N GLY A 76 15.24 5.99 -5.51
CA GLY A 76 16.02 7.04 -4.87
C GLY A 76 15.46 7.47 -3.51
N ASP A 77 15.87 8.65 -3.05
CA ASP A 77 15.51 9.15 -1.72
C ASP A 77 14.16 9.87 -1.71
N VAL A 78 13.10 9.07 -1.84
CA VAL A 78 11.68 9.47 -1.90
C VAL A 78 10.88 8.81 -0.76
N LEU A 79 9.56 9.05 -0.72
CA LEU A 79 8.60 8.45 0.23
C LEU A 79 9.07 8.50 1.70
N ARG A 80 9.42 9.70 2.17
CA ARG A 80 9.85 9.93 3.56
C ARG A 80 8.66 9.99 4.51
N PHE A 81 8.02 8.86 4.77
CA PHE A 81 7.02 8.74 5.84
C PHE A 81 7.73 8.76 7.21
N THR A 82 7.33 9.69 8.08
CA THR A 82 7.99 9.89 9.39
C THR A 82 7.01 10.04 10.54
N ASP A 83 5.95 10.81 10.34
CA ASP A 83 4.98 11.22 11.37
C ASP A 83 3.52 11.13 10.88
N GLN A 84 3.32 10.72 9.62
CA GLN A 84 2.04 10.41 9.03
C GLN A 84 1.77 8.92 8.96
N SER A 85 0.49 8.55 8.93
CA SER A 85 0.07 7.21 8.56
C SER A 85 0.36 6.93 7.09
N PHE A 86 0.59 5.68 6.74
CA PHE A 86 0.82 5.27 5.35
C PHE A 86 0.49 3.78 5.20
N SER A 87 0.38 3.34 3.95
CA SER A 87 0.25 1.92 3.61
C SER A 87 1.10 1.56 2.40
N LEU A 88 1.62 0.34 2.37
CA LEU A 88 2.29 -0.27 1.23
C LEU A 88 1.52 -1.51 0.83
N SER A 89 1.25 -1.67 -0.47
CA SER A 89 0.62 -2.84 -1.06
C SER A 89 1.52 -3.36 -2.17
N CYS A 90 1.77 -4.67 -2.24
CA CYS A 90 2.46 -5.27 -3.37
C CYS A 90 2.10 -6.75 -3.50
N TRP A 91 2.22 -7.28 -4.70
CA TRP A 91 2.18 -8.71 -4.95
C TRP A 91 3.58 -9.28 -5.03
N ILE A 92 3.78 -10.46 -4.46
CA ILE A 92 5.05 -11.19 -4.51
C ILE A 92 4.84 -12.65 -4.88
N ARG A 93 5.85 -13.23 -5.53
CA ARG A 93 5.95 -14.67 -5.71
C ARG A 93 7.40 -15.11 -5.52
N VAL A 94 7.62 -16.06 -4.63
CA VAL A 94 8.93 -16.65 -4.36
C VAL A 94 8.89 -18.15 -4.58
N ASP A 95 10.06 -18.77 -4.78
CA ASP A 95 10.13 -20.21 -5.01
C ASP A 95 9.59 -21.02 -3.81
N PRO A 96 8.99 -22.20 -4.03
CA PRO A 96 8.57 -23.08 -2.96
C PRO A 96 9.70 -23.38 -1.97
N GLY A 97 9.46 -23.10 -0.69
CA GLY A 97 10.41 -23.32 0.39
C GLY A 97 11.54 -22.28 0.49
N TYR A 98 11.42 -21.12 -0.18
CA TYR A 98 12.40 -20.02 -0.12
C TYR A 98 12.73 -19.56 1.32
N PRO A 99 13.91 -19.89 1.88
CA PRO A 99 14.13 -19.80 3.33
C PRO A 99 14.78 -18.48 3.78
N VAL A 100 15.04 -17.56 2.86
CA VAL A 100 15.93 -16.41 3.09
C VAL A 100 15.15 -15.26 3.70
N TYR A 101 15.67 -14.70 4.81
CA TYR A 101 15.19 -13.43 5.35
C TYR A 101 15.41 -12.30 4.35
N SER A 102 14.32 -11.75 3.85
CA SER A 102 14.32 -10.95 2.63
C SER A 102 13.55 -9.66 2.82
N LEU A 103 14.14 -8.53 2.47
CA LEU A 103 13.42 -7.26 2.40
C LEU A 103 12.75 -7.17 1.03
N VAL A 104 11.43 -7.05 1.00
CA VAL A 104 10.65 -6.96 -0.24
C VAL A 104 10.68 -5.53 -0.77
N VAL A 105 10.23 -4.59 0.04
CA VAL A 105 10.15 -3.18 -0.34
C VAL A 105 10.19 -2.30 0.90
N GLY A 106 10.88 -1.17 0.81
CA GLY A 106 10.85 -0.17 1.86
C GLY A 106 11.97 0.83 1.78
N LYS A 107 12.11 1.59 2.87
CA LYS A 107 13.11 2.63 3.06
C LYS A 107 13.75 2.43 4.42
N HIS A 108 14.97 1.89 4.46
CA HIS A 108 15.62 1.57 5.73
C HIS A 108 17.15 1.57 5.62
N THR A 109 17.80 2.01 6.69
CA THR A 109 19.24 1.83 6.89
C THR A 109 19.44 0.78 7.98
N SER A 110 20.09 -0.33 7.65
CA SER A 110 20.36 -1.43 8.56
C SER A 110 21.07 -0.96 9.84
N THR A 111 20.85 -1.63 10.95
CA THR A 111 21.49 -1.40 12.28
C THR A 111 21.13 -0.08 12.97
N ILE A 112 20.28 0.76 12.36
CA ILE A 112 19.69 1.92 13.03
C ILE A 112 18.16 1.78 13.08
N VAL A 113 17.55 2.37 14.11
CA VAL A 113 16.09 2.36 14.29
C VAL A 113 15.50 3.48 13.44
N ALA A 114 15.24 3.21 12.17
CA ALA A 114 14.76 4.20 11.20
C ALA A 114 13.93 3.55 10.09
N GLY A 115 13.04 4.34 9.49
CA GLY A 115 12.29 3.92 8.31
C GLY A 115 11.42 2.66 8.50
N TYR A 116 11.07 2.03 7.40
CA TYR A 116 10.05 1.00 7.32
C TYR A 116 10.33 0.03 6.17
N PHE A 117 9.85 -1.21 6.26
CA PHE A 117 9.87 -2.15 5.14
C PHE A 117 8.89 -3.32 5.34
N LEU A 118 8.45 -3.90 4.23
CA LEU A 118 7.88 -5.25 4.17
C LEU A 118 9.01 -6.26 3.98
N ALA A 119 8.95 -7.37 4.71
CA ALA A 119 9.93 -8.43 4.63
C ALA A 119 9.32 -9.83 4.78
N LEU A 120 10.09 -10.83 4.36
CA LEU A 120 9.73 -12.24 4.38
C LEU A 120 10.64 -13.02 5.31
N ASN A 121 10.11 -14.13 5.82
CA ASN A 121 10.81 -15.09 6.68
C ASN A 121 11.33 -14.48 7.97
N SER A 122 11.96 -15.32 8.81
CA SER A 122 12.58 -14.88 10.05
C SER A 122 14.08 -14.60 9.90
N GLY A 123 14.58 -13.52 10.49
CA GLY A 123 16.00 -13.19 10.50
C GLY A 123 16.32 -12.05 11.46
N ALA A 124 17.52 -12.06 12.05
CA ALA A 124 17.95 -11.03 13.01
C ALA A 124 16.99 -10.76 14.21
N GLY A 125 16.13 -11.74 14.55
CA GLY A 125 15.13 -11.63 15.61
C GLY A 125 13.75 -11.14 15.17
N TYR A 126 13.58 -10.86 13.87
CA TYR A 126 12.36 -10.39 13.23
C TYR A 126 11.68 -11.52 12.45
N GLY A 127 10.37 -11.37 12.21
CA GLY A 127 9.55 -12.27 11.41
C GLY A 127 9.41 -13.71 11.92
N THR A 128 8.61 -14.49 11.19
CA THR A 128 8.42 -15.94 11.38
C THR A 128 8.75 -16.68 10.07
N PRO A 129 9.32 -17.90 10.11
CA PRO A 129 9.59 -18.65 8.88
C PRO A 129 8.35 -18.78 7.98
N ASN A 130 8.53 -18.57 6.69
CA ASN A 130 7.51 -18.64 5.63
C ASN A 130 6.38 -17.62 5.69
N THR A 131 6.52 -16.54 6.46
CA THR A 131 5.50 -15.49 6.60
C THR A 131 6.05 -14.13 6.17
N ALA A 132 5.15 -13.17 5.94
CA ALA A 132 5.49 -11.77 5.75
C ALA A 132 5.39 -10.98 7.07
N HIS A 133 6.07 -9.84 7.17
CA HIS A 133 5.94 -8.92 8.29
C HIS A 133 6.22 -7.47 7.87
N LEU A 134 5.70 -6.54 8.67
CA LEU A 134 5.95 -5.10 8.55
C LEU A 134 6.88 -4.63 9.68
N TYR A 135 8.05 -4.12 9.29
CA TYR A 135 8.97 -3.42 10.17
C TYR A 135 8.74 -1.91 10.13
N THR A 136 8.70 -1.26 11.30
CA THR A 136 8.55 0.21 11.43
C THR A 136 9.34 0.74 12.63
N ALA A 137 10.61 1.10 12.42
CA ALA A 137 11.51 1.68 13.43
C ALA A 137 11.36 1.07 14.85
N ASN A 138 11.14 -0.24 14.95
CA ASN A 138 10.90 -0.93 16.19
C ASN A 138 12.07 -1.86 16.53
N ARG A 139 12.01 -2.46 17.72
CA ARG A 139 12.92 -3.52 18.17
C ARG A 139 12.28 -4.89 17.89
N PRO A 140 13.07 -5.97 17.81
CA PRO A 140 12.55 -7.33 17.63
C PRO A 140 11.36 -7.63 18.54
N GLY A 141 10.27 -8.12 17.95
CA GLY A 141 9.01 -8.44 18.64
C GLY A 141 7.95 -7.33 18.67
N GLY A 142 8.18 -6.18 18.03
CA GLY A 142 7.18 -5.12 17.86
C GLY A 142 6.44 -5.11 16.51
N GLU A 143 6.78 -6.04 15.62
CA GLU A 143 6.31 -6.11 14.23
C GLU A 143 4.90 -6.68 14.15
N ALA A 144 4.15 -6.29 13.11
CA ALA A 144 2.98 -7.07 12.69
C ALA A 144 3.48 -8.22 11.81
N ILE A 145 3.20 -9.47 12.19
CA ILE A 145 3.69 -10.67 11.51
C ILE A 145 2.51 -11.50 11.00
N GLY A 146 2.47 -11.73 9.69
CA GLY A 146 1.45 -12.56 9.07
C GLY A 146 1.53 -14.02 9.53
N THR A 147 0.46 -14.76 9.27
CA THR A 147 0.32 -16.18 9.57
C THR A 147 0.24 -17.04 8.32
N THR A 148 -0.13 -16.45 7.17
CA THR A 148 -0.19 -17.15 5.90
C THR A 148 1.22 -17.56 5.43
N THR A 149 1.31 -18.80 4.93
CA THR A 149 2.53 -19.33 4.35
C THR A 149 2.66 -18.82 2.92
N ILE A 150 3.71 -18.03 2.65
CA ILE A 150 3.90 -17.34 1.36
C ILE A 150 4.96 -17.96 0.44
N ASN A 151 5.67 -18.98 0.93
CA ASN A 151 6.76 -19.64 0.21
C ASN A 151 6.28 -20.92 -0.47
N ASP A 152 5.17 -20.86 -1.21
CA ASP A 152 4.53 -22.02 -1.83
C ASP A 152 4.61 -22.02 -3.37
N GLY A 153 5.19 -20.96 -3.96
CA GLY A 153 5.30 -20.79 -5.41
C GLY A 153 4.15 -20.03 -6.04
N GLU A 154 3.17 -19.56 -5.28
CA GLU A 154 2.01 -18.80 -5.76
C GLU A 154 2.17 -17.29 -5.48
N TRP A 155 1.33 -16.50 -6.15
CA TRP A 155 1.27 -15.05 -5.92
C TRP A 155 0.54 -14.76 -4.61
N HIS A 156 1.16 -13.93 -3.78
CA HIS A 156 0.57 -13.43 -2.53
C HIS A 156 0.49 -11.92 -2.50
N HIS A 157 -0.62 -11.40 -2.00
CA HIS A 157 -0.82 -9.96 -1.82
C HIS A 157 -0.42 -9.55 -0.42
N LEU A 158 0.58 -8.69 -0.29
CA LEU A 158 1.07 -8.19 0.99
C LEU A 158 0.66 -6.74 1.16
N VAL A 159 -0.02 -6.44 2.27
CA VAL A 159 -0.30 -5.05 2.67
C VAL A 159 0.22 -4.77 4.07
N GLY A 160 1.13 -3.81 4.16
CA GLY A 160 1.61 -3.26 5.43
C GLY A 160 0.97 -1.89 5.68
N VAL A 161 0.37 -1.71 6.85
CA VAL A 161 -0.27 -0.45 7.25
C VAL A 161 0.39 0.09 8.51
N TYR A 162 0.77 1.36 8.51
CA TYR A 162 1.26 2.09 9.68
C TYR A 162 0.26 3.18 10.04
N LYS A 163 -0.37 3.08 11.22
CA LYS A 163 -1.24 4.12 11.78
C LYS A 163 -0.49 4.88 12.86
N ALA A 164 -0.10 6.12 12.54
CA ALA A 164 0.69 6.96 13.44
C ALA A 164 0.01 7.12 14.81
N GLY A 165 0.75 6.87 15.89
CA GLY A 165 0.24 6.95 17.27
C GLY A 165 -0.69 5.81 17.69
N ALA A 166 -0.86 4.77 16.87
CA ALA A 166 -1.69 3.61 17.17
C ALA A 166 -0.92 2.29 16.92
N ASN A 167 -1.30 1.53 15.89
CA ASN A 167 -0.74 0.21 15.58
C ASN A 167 -0.24 0.12 14.13
N THR A 168 0.64 -0.85 13.91
CA THR A 168 0.90 -1.39 12.58
C THR A 168 0.01 -2.58 12.31
N ARG A 169 -0.19 -2.90 11.02
CA ARG A 169 -1.01 -4.03 10.58
C ARG A 169 -0.34 -4.71 9.40
N ILE A 170 -0.59 -6.00 9.27
CA ILE A 170 -0.20 -6.80 8.11
C ILE A 170 -1.43 -7.57 7.62
N TYR A 171 -1.60 -7.59 6.31
CA TYR A 171 -2.59 -8.36 5.59
C TYR A 171 -1.85 -9.24 4.59
N VAL A 172 -2.31 -10.48 4.43
CA VAL A 172 -1.84 -11.42 3.42
C VAL A 172 -3.05 -12.00 2.72
N ASP A 173 -3.11 -11.85 1.39
CA ASP A 173 -4.18 -12.36 0.53
C ASP A 173 -5.58 -11.78 0.85
N GLY A 174 -5.64 -10.46 1.04
CA GLY A 174 -6.87 -9.73 1.31
C GLY A 174 -7.14 -9.49 2.79
N ALA A 175 -8.39 -9.15 3.11
CA ALA A 175 -8.85 -8.93 4.48
C ALA A 175 -9.38 -10.24 5.10
N PRO A 176 -9.40 -10.38 6.44
CA PRO A 176 -9.09 -9.39 7.47
C PRO A 176 -7.59 -9.26 7.78
N VAL A 177 -7.26 -8.26 8.62
CA VAL A 177 -5.92 -8.12 9.20
C VAL A 177 -5.48 -9.41 9.88
N GLU A 178 -4.26 -9.87 9.59
CA GLU A 178 -3.73 -11.10 10.19
C GLU A 178 -3.09 -10.83 11.57
N ASP A 179 -2.41 -9.70 11.72
CA ASP A 179 -1.75 -9.32 12.97
C ASP A 179 -1.55 -7.80 13.11
N THR A 180 -1.32 -7.36 14.35
CA THR A 180 -1.02 -5.97 14.69
C THR A 180 0.24 -5.83 15.51
N GLY A 181 1.05 -4.81 15.20
CA GLY A 181 2.26 -4.47 15.93
C GLY A 181 2.21 -3.08 16.57
N SER A 182 3.31 -2.68 17.22
CA SER A 182 3.44 -1.33 17.79
C SER A 182 3.87 -0.33 16.70
N ALA A 183 3.17 0.80 16.60
CA ALA A 183 3.58 1.91 15.74
C ALA A 183 4.58 2.83 16.46
N ASP A 184 5.85 2.43 16.51
CA ASP A 184 6.92 3.30 17.00
C ASP A 184 7.10 4.53 16.09
N ASN A 185 7.60 5.64 16.65
CA ASN A 185 7.88 6.84 15.86
C ASN A 185 8.97 6.55 14.82
N LEU A 186 8.68 6.82 13.55
CA LEU A 186 9.64 6.61 12.48
C LEU A 186 10.69 7.72 12.46
N SER A 187 11.95 7.33 12.59
CA SER A 187 13.06 8.24 12.31
C SER A 187 13.32 8.31 10.81
N SER A 188 13.53 9.51 10.29
CA SER A 188 13.91 9.74 8.90
C SER A 188 15.25 9.11 8.57
N THR A 189 15.43 8.71 7.32
CA THR A 189 16.67 8.17 6.77
C THR A 189 16.86 8.66 5.33
N ASP A 190 18.11 8.77 4.90
CA ASP A 190 18.52 9.08 3.52
C ASP A 190 18.69 7.81 2.67
N ALA A 191 18.24 6.65 3.17
CA ALA A 191 18.19 5.41 2.40
C ALA A 191 17.24 5.58 1.19
N PRO A 192 17.54 4.95 0.04
CA PRO A 192 16.57 4.91 -1.04
C PRO A 192 15.30 4.17 -0.58
N PHE A 193 14.15 4.55 -1.14
CA PHE A 193 13.03 3.64 -1.22
C PHE A 193 13.33 2.65 -2.35
N ALA A 194 13.28 1.36 -2.05
CA ALA A 194 13.72 0.34 -2.98
C ALA A 194 12.95 -0.96 -2.83
N VAL A 195 12.82 -1.68 -3.94
CA VAL A 195 12.42 -3.09 -3.99
C VAL A 195 13.67 -3.93 -3.88
N ALA A 196 13.64 -4.91 -2.99
CA ALA A 196 14.67 -5.92 -2.80
C ALA A 196 16.04 -5.40 -2.33
N ALA A 197 16.12 -4.20 -1.75
CA ALA A 197 17.38 -3.61 -1.32
C ALA A 197 17.31 -2.88 0.02
N ILE A 198 18.41 -2.94 0.75
CA ILE A 198 18.61 -2.24 2.02
C ILE A 198 19.95 -1.50 2.00
N LYS A 199 19.98 -0.29 2.58
CA LYS A 199 21.21 0.47 2.80
C LYS A 199 21.88 0.03 4.11
N LEU A 200 23.17 -0.23 4.08
CA LEU A 200 23.98 -0.47 5.27
C LEU A 200 24.53 0.86 5.81
N THR A 201 24.93 0.88 7.09
CA THR A 201 25.52 2.07 7.74
C THR A 201 26.82 2.55 7.09
N ASN A 202 27.56 1.68 6.41
CA ASN A 202 28.74 2.04 5.63
C ASN A 202 28.40 2.63 4.24
N GLY A 203 27.11 2.76 3.91
CA GLY A 203 26.62 3.29 2.64
C GLY A 203 26.44 2.26 1.52
N SER A 204 26.90 1.01 1.71
CA SER A 204 26.67 -0.06 0.73
C SER A 204 25.19 -0.41 0.62
N ILE A 205 24.74 -0.76 -0.58
CA ILE A 205 23.43 -1.38 -0.80
C ILE A 205 23.63 -2.89 -0.90
N ILE A 206 22.78 -3.66 -0.24
CA ILE A 206 22.72 -5.12 -0.40
C ILE A 206 21.30 -5.53 -0.78
N ASN A 207 21.18 -6.60 -1.56
CA ASN A 207 19.93 -7.30 -1.84
C ASN A 207 19.86 -8.57 -0.99
N THR A 208 18.64 -8.95 -0.59
CA THR A 208 18.40 -10.29 -0.02
C THR A 208 17.21 -11.03 -0.65
N PHE A 209 16.28 -10.32 -1.31
CA PHE A 209 15.09 -10.91 -1.91
C PHE A 209 15.36 -11.41 -3.34
N GLN A 210 14.84 -12.61 -3.64
CA GLN A 210 14.83 -13.20 -4.98
C GLN A 210 13.44 -13.74 -5.27
N GLY A 211 12.87 -13.36 -6.41
CA GLY A 211 11.51 -13.70 -6.76
C GLY A 211 10.91 -12.65 -7.70
N LEU A 212 9.59 -12.69 -7.82
CA LEU A 212 8.83 -11.71 -8.57
C LEU A 212 8.14 -10.72 -7.64
N VAL A 213 8.10 -9.47 -8.06
CA VAL A 213 7.28 -8.41 -7.43
C VAL A 213 6.41 -7.79 -8.51
N ASP A 214 5.17 -7.49 -8.15
CA ASP A 214 4.20 -6.90 -9.05
C ASP A 214 3.29 -5.91 -8.30
N ASP A 215 2.66 -4.98 -9.02
CA ASP A 215 1.62 -4.08 -8.55
C ASP A 215 1.95 -3.41 -7.18
N LEU A 216 3.11 -2.75 -7.12
CA LEU A 216 3.56 -2.04 -5.93
C LEU A 216 2.88 -0.68 -5.85
N GLN A 217 2.17 -0.45 -4.75
CA GLN A 217 1.45 0.79 -4.47
C GLN A 217 1.83 1.34 -3.10
N ALA A 218 2.00 2.66 -3.03
CA ALA A 218 2.24 3.39 -1.78
C ALA A 218 1.13 4.41 -1.55
N TYR A 219 0.66 4.51 -0.32
CA TYR A 219 -0.42 5.39 0.10
C TYR A 219 0.03 6.24 1.29
N ASP A 220 -0.35 7.51 1.33
CA ASP A 220 -0.10 8.42 2.46
C ASP A 220 -1.24 8.43 3.50
N TYR A 221 -2.03 7.36 3.50
CA TYR A 221 -3.12 7.11 4.43
C TYR A 221 -3.21 5.61 4.81
N VAL A 222 -4.09 5.31 5.76
CA VAL A 222 -4.37 3.95 6.26
C VAL A 222 -5.35 3.26 5.32
N LEU A 223 -4.95 2.15 4.70
CA LEU A 223 -5.87 1.25 4.03
C LEU A 223 -6.65 0.45 5.08
N CYS A 224 -7.97 0.41 4.94
CA CYS A 224 -8.85 -0.44 5.76
C CYS A 224 -9.11 -1.79 5.10
N ASP A 225 -9.77 -2.68 5.84
CA ASP A 225 -10.11 -4.02 5.37
C ASP A 225 -10.86 -4.00 4.02
N SER A 226 -11.78 -3.06 3.78
CA SER A 226 -12.45 -2.96 2.48
C SER A 226 -11.53 -2.49 1.36
N ASP A 227 -10.58 -1.60 1.63
CA ASP A 227 -9.62 -1.14 0.63
C ASP A 227 -8.65 -2.27 0.27
N VAL A 228 -8.18 -3.01 1.28
CA VAL A 228 -7.30 -4.17 1.11
C VAL A 228 -7.99 -5.28 0.33
N GLU A 229 -9.24 -5.61 0.69
CA GLU A 229 -10.03 -6.60 -0.04
C GLU A 229 -10.26 -6.18 -1.49
N PHE A 230 -10.54 -4.88 -1.73
CA PHE A 230 -10.68 -4.37 -3.09
C PHE A 230 -9.40 -4.57 -3.91
N LEU A 231 -8.23 -4.19 -3.38
CA LEU A 231 -6.95 -4.33 -4.05
C LEU A 231 -6.60 -5.80 -4.33
N PHE A 232 -6.91 -6.69 -3.38
CA PHE A 232 -6.71 -8.13 -3.55
C PHE A 232 -7.56 -8.70 -4.70
N GLN A 233 -8.84 -8.32 -4.78
CA GLN A 233 -9.74 -8.80 -5.84
C GLN A 233 -9.53 -8.11 -7.20
N ASN A 234 -8.82 -6.97 -7.22
CA ASN A 234 -8.60 -6.16 -8.42
C ASN A 234 -7.11 -5.77 -8.57
N PRO A 235 -6.19 -6.72 -8.80
CA PRO A 235 -4.77 -6.41 -8.99
C PRO A 235 -4.55 -5.40 -10.13
N GLY A 236 -3.65 -4.45 -9.92
CA GLY A 236 -3.37 -3.32 -10.82
C GLY A 236 -4.41 -2.21 -10.78
N ALA A 237 -5.51 -2.38 -10.03
CA ALA A 237 -6.40 -1.26 -9.76
C ALA A 237 -5.76 -0.34 -8.72
N GLU A 238 -5.89 0.96 -8.94
CA GLU A 238 -5.64 1.93 -7.90
C GLU A 238 -6.91 2.01 -7.06
N HIS A 239 -6.79 1.83 -5.75
CA HIS A 239 -7.90 2.16 -4.88
C HIS A 239 -8.17 3.66 -5.07
N THR A 240 -9.36 3.99 -5.56
CA THR A 240 -9.89 5.35 -5.47
C THR A 240 -10.79 5.34 -4.24
N PRO A 241 -10.75 6.36 -3.37
CA PRO A 241 -11.62 6.35 -2.21
C PRO A 241 -13.03 6.32 -2.76
N GLN A 242 -13.71 5.20 -2.56
CA GLN A 242 -15.13 5.16 -2.79
C GLN A 242 -15.74 6.24 -1.90
N CYS A 243 -16.69 6.99 -2.44
CA CYS A 243 -17.38 7.98 -1.66
C CYS A 243 -17.94 7.29 -0.42
N LEU A 244 -17.44 7.65 0.76
CA LEU A 244 -17.82 6.93 1.98
C LEU A 244 -19.33 6.98 2.25
N ALA A 245 -19.99 8.01 1.73
CA ALA A 245 -21.43 8.17 1.78
C ALA A 245 -22.20 7.23 0.81
N ASP A 246 -21.55 6.73 -0.25
CA ASP A 246 -22.05 5.71 -1.19
C ASP A 246 -21.58 4.32 -0.70
N PHE A 247 -22.09 3.91 0.45
CA PHE A 247 -21.67 2.70 1.16
C PHE A 247 -22.08 1.40 0.44
N ASN A 248 -23.12 1.44 -0.39
CA ASN A 248 -23.53 0.29 -1.20
C ASN A 248 -22.85 0.26 -2.58
N GLN A 249 -22.07 1.30 -2.93
CA GLN A 249 -21.31 1.43 -4.16
C GLN A 249 -22.18 1.42 -5.43
N ASP A 250 -23.41 1.94 -5.34
CA ASP A 250 -24.34 2.01 -6.48
C ASP A 250 -24.17 3.29 -7.32
N GLY A 251 -23.25 4.17 -6.91
CA GLY A 251 -22.97 5.45 -7.56
C GLY A 251 -23.91 6.56 -7.13
N SER A 252 -24.82 6.33 -6.18
CA SER A 252 -25.82 7.30 -5.72
C SER A 252 -25.93 7.33 -4.20
N VAL A 253 -25.47 8.43 -3.58
CA VAL A 253 -25.68 8.67 -2.14
C VAL A 253 -27.17 8.83 -1.81
N ASN A 254 -27.79 7.79 -1.26
CA ASN A 254 -29.22 7.70 -0.99
C ASN A 254 -29.53 6.86 0.27
N THR A 255 -30.79 6.80 0.71
CA THR A 255 -31.13 6.14 1.99
C THR A 255 -30.75 4.66 2.05
N LEU A 256 -30.51 4.00 0.91
CA LEU A 256 -30.01 2.63 0.85
C LEU A 256 -28.59 2.51 1.40
N ASP A 257 -27.74 3.54 1.27
CA ASP A 257 -26.41 3.56 1.86
C ASP A 257 -26.48 3.57 3.38
N VAL A 258 -27.33 4.43 3.94
CA VAL A 258 -27.56 4.50 5.39
C VAL A 258 -28.07 3.16 5.90
N LEU A 259 -29.02 2.53 5.20
CA LEU A 259 -29.53 1.21 5.59
C LEU A 259 -28.44 0.13 5.50
N SER A 260 -27.64 0.15 4.44
CA SER A 260 -26.54 -0.81 4.25
C SER A 260 -25.48 -0.64 5.33
N PHE A 261 -25.09 0.60 5.65
CA PHE A 261 -24.16 0.91 6.73
C PHE A 261 -24.71 0.46 8.09
N LEU A 262 -25.96 0.80 8.43
CA LEU A 262 -26.55 0.41 9.71
C LEU A 262 -26.69 -1.10 9.87
N ASN A 263 -26.96 -1.84 8.78
CA ASN A 263 -26.98 -3.30 8.80
C ASN A 263 -25.59 -3.88 9.10
N ALA A 264 -24.56 -3.40 8.39
CA ALA A 264 -23.18 -3.84 8.60
C ALA A 264 -22.68 -3.47 10.01
N TRP A 265 -22.98 -2.25 10.47
CA TRP A 265 -22.66 -1.77 11.82
C TRP A 265 -23.33 -2.60 12.91
N ALA A 266 -24.63 -2.89 12.77
CA ALA A 266 -25.36 -3.72 13.73
C ALA A 266 -24.89 -5.18 13.74
N ALA A 267 -24.36 -5.67 12.62
CA ALA A 267 -23.75 -6.98 12.49
C ALA A 267 -22.29 -7.01 12.98
N GLY A 268 -21.68 -5.85 13.27
CA GLY A 268 -20.26 -5.75 13.66
C GLY A 268 -19.30 -6.10 12.53
N GLU A 269 -19.72 -5.93 11.28
CA GLU A 269 -18.90 -6.22 10.11
C GLU A 269 -17.80 -5.16 9.93
N LEU A 270 -16.55 -5.57 9.68
CA LEU A 270 -15.41 -4.64 9.54
C LEU A 270 -15.55 -3.66 8.37
N ARG A 271 -16.39 -3.94 7.37
CA ARG A 271 -16.76 -2.94 6.35
C ARG A 271 -17.47 -1.71 6.92
N ALA A 272 -18.01 -1.78 8.15
CA ALA A 272 -18.58 -0.65 8.87
C ALA A 272 -17.55 0.07 9.77
N ASP A 273 -16.31 -0.42 9.89
CA ASP A 273 -15.19 0.31 10.50
C ASP A 273 -14.63 1.32 9.50
N VAL A 274 -15.37 2.40 9.31
CA VAL A 274 -15.06 3.45 8.34
C VAL A 274 -13.97 4.41 8.81
N ASN A 275 -13.59 4.31 10.08
CA ASN A 275 -12.49 5.09 10.66
C ASN A 275 -11.16 4.28 10.73
N CYS A 276 -11.24 3.02 10.32
CA CYS A 276 -10.13 2.09 10.19
C CYS A 276 -9.40 1.90 11.52
N ASP A 277 -10.08 1.77 12.65
CA ASP A 277 -9.49 1.50 13.98
C ASP A 277 -9.62 0.06 14.46
N LEU A 278 -10.11 -0.83 13.59
CA LEU A 278 -10.45 -2.24 13.84
C LEU A 278 -11.59 -2.43 14.85
N THR A 279 -12.35 -1.37 15.14
CA THR A 279 -13.43 -1.41 16.13
C THR A 279 -14.69 -0.75 15.58
N VAL A 280 -15.67 -1.55 15.18
CA VAL A 280 -16.99 -1.06 14.78
C VAL A 280 -17.74 -0.51 16.00
N ASN A 281 -17.85 0.82 16.11
CA ASN A 281 -18.44 1.50 17.26
C ASN A 281 -19.18 2.80 16.85
N THR A 282 -19.61 3.61 17.82
CA THR A 282 -20.37 4.84 17.53
C THR A 282 -19.54 5.90 16.79
N GLN A 283 -18.22 5.84 16.87
CA GLN A 283 -17.32 6.73 16.15
C GLN A 283 -17.47 6.52 14.63
N ASP A 284 -17.63 5.28 14.17
CA ASP A 284 -17.89 4.97 12.75
C ASP A 284 -19.19 5.58 12.26
N VAL A 285 -20.23 5.53 13.09
CA VAL A 285 -21.51 6.17 12.78
C VAL A 285 -21.32 7.68 12.60
N LEU A 286 -20.53 8.33 13.46
CA LEU A 286 -20.24 9.76 13.33
C LEU A 286 -19.45 10.07 12.06
N VAL A 287 -18.45 9.26 11.72
CA VAL A 287 -17.65 9.43 10.51
C VAL A 287 -18.52 9.25 9.26
N PHE A 288 -19.31 8.19 9.19
CA PHE A 288 -20.25 7.94 8.10
C PHE A 288 -21.27 9.08 7.95
N LEU A 289 -21.91 9.52 9.05
CA LEU A 289 -22.89 10.61 9.00
C LEU A 289 -22.28 11.95 8.58
N ASN A 290 -21.02 12.21 8.94
CA ASN A 290 -20.31 13.40 8.47
C ASN A 290 -20.08 13.34 6.95
N ALA A 291 -19.64 12.20 6.42
CA ALA A 291 -19.48 11.99 4.98
C ALA A 291 -20.83 12.10 4.24
N TRP A 292 -21.87 11.46 4.77
CA TRP A 292 -23.23 11.53 4.26
C TRP A 292 -23.75 12.97 4.13
N ASN A 293 -23.53 13.80 5.17
CA ASN A 293 -23.97 15.20 5.17
C ASN A 293 -23.13 16.08 4.24
N ALA A 294 -21.84 15.78 4.08
CA ALA A 294 -20.98 16.51 3.15
C ALA A 294 -21.34 16.22 1.69
N GLY A 295 -21.91 15.04 1.42
CA GLY A 295 -21.85 14.45 0.09
C GLY A 295 -20.42 13.98 -0.21
N CYS A 296 -20.27 13.23 -1.29
CA CYS A 296 -18.95 13.09 -1.90
C CYS A 296 -18.43 14.49 -2.26
#